data_AF-A0A4Q5R715-F1
#
_entry.id   AF-A0A4Q5R715-F1
#
_cell.length_a   1.000
_cell.length_b   1.000
_cell.length_c   1.000
_cell.angle_alpha   90.00
_cell.angle_beta   90.00
_cell.angle_gamma   90.00
#
_symmetry.space_group_name_H-M   'P 1'
#
loop_
_entity.id
_entity.type
_entity.pdbx_description
1 polymer ?
#
loop_
_entity_poly.entity_id
_entity_poly.type
_entity_poly.pdbx_seq_one_letter_code
_entity_poly.pdbx_strand_id
1 'polypeptide(L)'
;MSESFAPSSPSKVTTVHILDNGQVIGSLQEFQLVEQRFAWVSKADMIARLLTLRRITDPDKKSIIAIYEEGHIIREFVNLDEHFPIAAVLNPQTQNEV
;
A
#
# COMPACT_ATOMS: atom_id res chain seq x y z
N MET A 1 -16.87 24.51 -26.14
CA MET A 1 -15.96 24.20 -25.03
C MET A 1 -16.34 22.81 -24.54
N SER A 2 -15.58 21.80 -24.95
CA SER A 2 -15.88 20.41 -24.63
C SER A 2 -15.14 20.09 -23.34
N GLU A 3 -15.82 20.22 -22.19
CA GLU A 3 -15.30 19.69 -20.93
C GLU A 3 -15.31 18.17 -21.03
N SER A 4 -14.16 17.61 -21.39
CA SER A 4 -13.91 16.18 -21.29
C SER A 4 -13.96 15.79 -19.82
N PHE A 5 -15.07 15.18 -19.40
CA PHE A 5 -15.12 14.36 -18.21
C PHE A 5 -14.21 13.13 -18.43
N ALA A 6 -12.90 13.33 -18.33
CA ALA A 6 -12.01 12.21 -18.10
C ALA A 6 -12.43 11.62 -16.75
N PRO A 7 -12.84 10.34 -16.66
CA PRO A 7 -13.07 9.72 -15.38
C PRO A 7 -11.78 9.92 -14.57
N SER A 8 -11.88 10.62 -13.44
CA SER A 8 -10.78 10.79 -12.51
C SER A 8 -10.18 9.41 -12.29
N SER A 9 -8.93 9.23 -12.71
CA SER A 9 -8.28 7.92 -12.59
C SER A 9 -8.41 7.46 -11.14
N PRO A 10 -8.82 6.20 -10.88
CA PRO A 10 -9.05 5.75 -9.52
C PRO A 10 -7.80 6.05 -8.68
N SER A 11 -7.99 6.71 -7.54
CA SER A 11 -6.88 7.16 -6.71
C SER A 11 -5.89 6.02 -6.44
N LYS A 12 -4.59 6.33 -6.55
CA LYS A 12 -3.52 5.34 -6.62
C LYS A 12 -3.31 4.68 -5.26
N VAL A 13 -3.89 3.49 -5.05
CA VAL A 13 -3.64 2.66 -3.87
C VAL A 13 -2.73 1.50 -4.25
N THR A 14 -1.59 1.36 -3.57
CA THR A 14 -0.62 0.30 -3.78
C THR A 14 -0.53 -0.58 -2.54
N THR A 15 -0.56 -1.90 -2.71
CA THR A 15 -0.29 -2.85 -1.61
C THR A 15 1.12 -3.37 -1.75
N VAL A 16 1.89 -3.35 -0.67
CA VAL A 16 3.25 -3.89 -0.60
C VAL A 16 3.33 -4.90 0.55
N HIS A 17 3.97 -6.05 0.30
CA HIS A 17 4.24 -7.04 1.32
C HIS A 17 5.72 -6.96 1.70
N ILE A 18 6.00 -6.94 2.99
CA ILE A 18 7.34 -6.75 3.55
C ILE A 18 7.63 -7.98 4.41
N LEU A 19 8.65 -8.73 4.02
CA LEU A 19 9.11 -9.90 4.76
C LEU A 19 9.86 -9.47 6.03
N ASP A 20 10.00 -10.40 6.97
CA ASP A 20 10.76 -10.23 8.22
C ASP A 20 12.24 -9.81 8.02
N ASN A 21 12.83 -10.16 6.88
CA ASN A 21 14.19 -9.73 6.50
C ASN A 21 14.24 -8.33 5.85
N GLY A 22 13.13 -7.60 5.81
CA GLY A 22 13.02 -6.28 5.18
C GLY A 22 12.90 -6.31 3.64
N GLN A 23 12.74 -7.48 3.03
CA GLN A 23 12.54 -7.59 1.59
C GLN A 23 11.11 -7.18 1.21
N VAL A 24 11.00 -6.25 0.23
CA VAL A 24 9.72 -5.91 -0.39
C VAL A 24 9.41 -6.89 -1.51
N ILE A 25 8.20 -7.44 -1.47
CA ILE A 25 7.66 -8.26 -2.55
C ILE A 25 6.90 -7.34 -3.50
N GLY A 26 7.48 -7.11 -4.67
CA GLY A 26 6.95 -6.18 -5.67
C GLY A 26 6.18 -6.87 -6.80
N SER A 27 6.40 -8.16 -7.03
CA SER A 27 5.79 -8.90 -8.13
C SER A 27 4.84 -10.01 -7.65
N LEU A 28 3.87 -10.36 -8.50
CA LEU A 28 2.96 -11.47 -8.25
C LEU A 28 3.70 -12.81 -8.13
N GLN A 29 4.75 -13.01 -8.92
CA GLN A 29 5.54 -14.24 -8.93
C GLN A 29 6.28 -14.43 -7.59
N GLU A 30 6.90 -13.37 -7.08
CA GLU A 30 7.52 -13.41 -5.75
C GLU A 30 6.48 -13.63 -4.65
N PHE A 31 5.30 -13.00 -4.76
CA PHE A 31 4.23 -13.17 -3.79
C PHE A 31 3.73 -14.62 -3.72
N GLN A 32 3.59 -15.31 -4.85
CA GLN A 32 3.19 -16.71 -4.87
C GLN A 32 4.13 -17.62 -4.09
N LEU A 33 5.42 -17.29 -4.01
CA LEU A 33 6.41 -18.06 -3.24
C LEU A 33 6.25 -17.88 -1.73
N VAL A 34 5.62 -16.79 -1.28
CA VAL A 34 5.51 -16.41 0.13
C VAL A 34 4.06 -16.26 0.60
N GLU A 35 3.07 -16.56 -0.24
CA GLU A 35 1.64 -16.36 0.03
C GLU A 35 1.20 -16.96 1.38
N GLN A 36 1.70 -18.16 1.70
CA GLN A 36 1.40 -18.84 2.96
C GLN A 36 1.87 -18.08 4.20
N ARG A 37 2.94 -17.27 4.09
CA ARG A 37 3.45 -16.41 5.18
C ARG A 37 2.47 -15.28 5.52
N PHE A 38 1.61 -14.92 4.57
CA PHE A 38 0.59 -13.87 4.71
C PHE A 38 -0.84 -14.43 4.85
N ALA A 39 -1.02 -15.74 5.10
CA ALA A 39 -2.34 -16.36 5.20
C ALA A 39 -3.21 -15.80 6.35
N TRP A 40 -2.60 -15.13 7.33
CA TRP A 40 -3.29 -14.43 8.42
C TRP A 40 -3.99 -13.15 7.94
N VAL A 41 -3.65 -12.63 6.76
CA VAL A 41 -4.24 -11.42 6.19
C VAL A 41 -5.62 -11.74 5.63
N SER A 42 -6.65 -11.09 6.18
CA SER A 42 -8.02 -11.24 5.68
C SER A 42 -8.21 -10.53 4.35
N LYS A 43 -8.63 -11.30 3.32
CA LYS A 43 -9.00 -10.73 2.01
C LYS A 43 -10.13 -9.70 2.12
N ALA A 44 -11.12 -9.93 2.99
CA ALA A 44 -12.22 -9.00 3.19
C ALA A 44 -11.74 -7.68 3.82
N ASP A 45 -10.84 -7.76 4.80
CA ASP A 45 -10.23 -6.59 5.44
C ASP A 45 -9.41 -5.78 4.41
N MET A 46 -8.58 -6.45 3.61
CA MET A 46 -7.80 -5.81 2.54
C MET A 46 -8.67 -5.10 1.51
N ILE A 47 -9.79 -5.70 1.09
CA ILE A 47 -10.73 -5.07 0.17
C ILE A 47 -11.35 -3.82 0.83
N ALA A 48 -11.76 -3.91 2.10
CA ALA A 48 -12.35 -2.78 2.81
C ALA A 48 -11.35 -1.62 2.94
N ARG A 49 -10.09 -1.89 3.31
CA ARG A 49 -9.02 -0.88 3.37
C ARG A 49 -8.77 -0.24 2.02
N LEU A 50 -8.67 -1.04 0.95
CA LEU A 50 -8.46 -0.54 -0.40
C LEU A 50 -9.60 0.38 -0.87
N LEU A 51 -10.86 0.03 -0.58
CA LEU A 51 -12.01 0.86 -0.91
C LEU A 51 -12.04 2.16 -0.10
N THR A 52 -11.74 2.08 1.20
CA THR A 52 -11.63 3.26 2.08
C THR A 52 -10.53 4.20 1.59
N LEU A 53 -9.33 3.68 1.33
CA LEU A 53 -8.20 4.47 0.87
C LEU A 53 -8.48 5.11 -0.49
N ARG A 54 -9.07 4.39 -1.44
CA ARG A 54 -9.47 4.98 -2.73
C ARG A 54 -10.40 6.18 -2.60
N ARG A 55 -11.26 6.20 -1.57
CA ARG A 55 -12.18 7.30 -1.33
C ARG A 55 -11.50 8.53 -0.72
N ILE A 56 -10.48 8.33 0.12
CA ILE A 56 -9.83 9.42 0.86
C ILE A 56 -8.50 9.86 0.24
N THR A 57 -8.00 9.14 -0.77
CA THR A 57 -6.74 9.47 -1.44
C THR A 57 -6.97 10.55 -2.48
N ASP A 58 -6.21 11.64 -2.38
CA ASP A 58 -6.25 12.76 -3.30
C ASP A 58 -5.86 12.30 -4.73
N PRO A 59 -6.42 12.91 -5.79
CA PRO A 59 -6.16 12.49 -7.17
C PRO A 59 -4.68 12.50 -7.58
N ASP A 60 -3.90 13.44 -7.05
CA ASP A 60 -2.48 13.65 -7.36
C ASP A 60 -1.53 12.98 -6.36
N LYS A 61 -2.09 12.17 -5.44
CA LYS A 61 -1.34 11.47 -4.41
C LYS A 61 -1.53 9.96 -4.55
N LYS A 62 -0.76 9.22 -3.77
CA LYS A 62 -0.93 7.77 -3.62
C LYS A 62 -1.07 7.38 -2.17
N SER A 63 -1.72 6.25 -1.94
CA SER A 63 -1.76 5.60 -0.64
C SER A 63 -1.12 4.22 -0.74
N ILE A 64 -0.45 3.81 0.33
CA ILE A 64 0.24 2.52 0.41
C ILE A 64 -0.35 1.72 1.57
N ILE A 65 -0.73 0.48 1.30
CA ILE A 65 -0.99 -0.51 2.35
C ILE A 65 0.27 -1.38 2.46
N ALA A 66 0.98 -1.24 3.57
CA ALA A 66 2.15 -2.05 3.87
C ALA A 66 1.76 -3.19 4.82
N ILE A 67 2.01 -4.43 4.38
CA ILE A 67 1.74 -5.64 5.15
C ILE A 67 3.09 -6.20 5.59
N TYR A 68 3.38 -6.06 6.88
CA TYR A 68 4.60 -6.57 7.49
C TYR A 68 4.34 -7.98 7.99
N GLU A 69 5.17 -8.91 7.54
CA GLU A 69 5.21 -10.24 8.10
C GLU A 69 5.63 -10.20 9.57
N GLU A 70 6.69 -9.44 9.88
CA GLU A 70 7.15 -9.27 11.25
C GLU A 70 6.05 -8.62 12.11
N GLY A 71 5.68 -9.31 13.18
CA GLY A 71 4.63 -8.86 14.10
C GLY A 71 3.21 -8.93 13.53
N HIS A 72 3.01 -9.43 12.30
CA HIS A 72 1.71 -9.51 11.61
C HIS A 72 0.98 -8.16 11.60
N ILE A 73 1.66 -7.12 11.12
CA ILE A 73 1.18 -5.74 11.17
C ILE A 73 0.73 -5.30 9.77
N ILE A 74 -0.38 -4.59 9.69
CA ILE A 74 -0.81 -3.87 8.49
C ILE A 74 -0.77 -2.39 8.81
N ARG A 75 -0.06 -1.59 8.00
CA ARG A 75 -0.05 -0.12 8.09
C ARG A 75 -0.53 0.50 6.81
N GLU A 76 -1.16 1.67 6.97
CA GLU A 76 -1.66 2.47 5.88
C GLU A 76 -0.91 3.80 5.87
N PHE A 77 -0.40 4.17 4.71
CA PHE A 77 0.20 5.46 4.46
C PHE A 77 -0.68 6.18 3.45
N VAL A 78 -1.23 7.33 3.82
CA VAL A 78 -2.27 8.01 3.04
C VAL A 78 -1.73 9.31 2.45
N ASN A 79 -2.16 9.67 1.24
CA ASN A 79 -1.80 10.93 0.57
C ASN A 79 -0.29 11.19 0.47
N LEU A 80 0.47 10.13 0.24
CA LEU A 80 1.89 10.21 -0.08
C LEU A 80 2.11 10.85 -1.44
N ASP A 81 3.26 11.49 -1.61
CA ASP A 81 3.70 11.95 -2.92
C ASP A 81 3.76 10.80 -3.93
N GLU A 82 3.44 11.05 -5.20
CA GLU A 82 3.50 10.03 -6.24
C GLU A 82 4.88 9.38 -6.33
N HIS A 83 5.95 10.15 -6.10
CA HIS A 83 7.33 9.68 -6.13
C HIS A 83 7.83 9.16 -4.78
N PHE A 84 6.96 9.04 -3.77
CA PHE A 84 7.36 8.56 -2.45
C PHE A 84 8.02 7.18 -2.55
N PRO A 85 9.24 7.00 -2.02
CA PRO A 85 10.01 5.77 -2.17
C PRO A 85 9.42 4.66 -1.31
N ILE A 86 9.22 3.47 -1.88
CA ILE A 86 8.73 2.29 -1.14
C ILE A 86 9.70 1.91 -0.02
N ALA A 87 11.00 2.17 -0.19
CA ALA A 87 12.00 1.94 0.87
C ALA A 87 11.69 2.71 2.18
N ALA A 88 10.99 3.85 2.11
CA ALA A 88 10.61 4.59 3.31
C ALA A 88 9.51 3.90 4.14
N VAL A 89 8.80 2.91 3.58
CA VAL A 89 7.86 2.09 4.36
C VAL A 89 8.52 0.88 5.01
N LEU A 90 9.79 0.58 4.71
CA LEU A 90 10.51 -0.55 5.33
C LEU A 90 10.73 -0.36 6.83
N ASN A 91 10.91 0.90 7.26
CA ASN A 91 11.21 1.24 8.64
C ASN A 91 10.06 2.07 9.25
N PRO A 92 9.08 1.42 9.92
CA PRO A 92 7.98 2.13 10.56
C PRO A 92 8.38 3.06 11.72
N GLN A 93 9.66 3.05 12.14
CA GLN A 93 10.18 3.91 13.22
C GLN A 93 10.68 5.29 12.74
N THR A 94 10.73 5.56 11.44
CA THR A 94 11.36 6.79 10.92
C THR A 94 10.40 7.99 10.75
N GLN A 95 9.15 7.88 11.18
CA GLN A 95 8.15 8.96 11.00
C GLN A 95 7.95 9.87 12.22
N ASN A 96 8.84 9.81 13.22
CA ASN A 96 8.76 10.62 14.44
C ASN A 96 9.89 11.66 14.58
N GLU A 97 10.45 12.15 13.47
CA GLU A 97 11.40 13.27 13.49
C GLU A 97 11.11 14.26 12.35
N VAL A 98 10.15 15.17 12.58
CA VAL A 98 10.22 16.62 12.27
C VAL A 98 9.13 17.38 12.98
#